data_AF-A0A1M7BB84-F1
#
_entry.id   AF-A0A1M7BB84-F1
#
_cell.length_a   1.000
_cell.length_b   1.000
_cell.length_c   1.000
_cell.angle_alpha   90.00
_cell.angle_beta   90.00
_cell.angle_gamma   90.00
#
_symmetry.space_group_name_H-M   'P 1'
#
loop_
_entity.id
_entity.type
_entity.pdbx_description
1 polymer ?
#
loop_
_entity_poly.entity_id
_entity_poly.type
_entity_poly.pdbx_seq_one_letter_code
_entity_poly.pdbx_strand_id
1 'polypeptide(L)'
;MDYKKFSIAALIAMGSSMVFAQNAEIATWSGFRKAAVSFTFDDGPQSDVDVALPMFEKYGYKATFNIVTNWANGGGNNGMLNWSGVQKLSDAGHEIASHSDSHPNGKPMPANEISSSKGTISQKIQQKYGVVTLAYPNCDTPGDAQVLQNYVVGRICNGSWKGGPDIMGKDGPSNWAAVSALMTGNQGTSDFKGNMDKAVQQGGWVAFLTHGFQFKTNGFADYSPTDANGMDGALQYAQQKDKDIWVAPMGYVAMYIKERKASKIEPQDGGSANSMAFELKHSIADNISKYDYPLSIKVKTDWSKVEVTQDGAKLESKVDGGYVYFDAVPNAGKIVVTNANAAPEPESSSSSEVVSSSSENPWAIASEIQDNFQFSVYRSSDNYIVVGGAQGKEITVFNSLGHQVRTTRGLGVEQKVYTGAKGVYIVKVGNKTRKVRL
;
A
#
# COMPACT_ATOMS: atom_id res chain seq x y z
N MET A 1 -35.23 48.58 -0.85
CA MET A 1 -34.40 47.71 0.00
C MET A 1 -34.43 46.34 -0.62
N ASP A 2 -33.37 45.97 -1.34
CA ASP A 2 -33.22 44.67 -1.99
C ASP A 2 -32.89 43.61 -0.96
N TYR A 3 -33.87 42.74 -0.67
CA TYR A 3 -33.61 41.51 0.04
C TYR A 3 -33.03 40.50 -0.95
N LYS A 4 -31.71 40.30 -0.89
CA LYS A 4 -31.03 39.18 -1.55
C LYS A 4 -31.75 37.89 -1.13
N LYS A 5 -32.43 37.25 -2.08
CA LYS A 5 -32.97 35.90 -1.93
C LYS A 5 -31.77 34.94 -1.79
N PHE A 6 -31.36 34.66 -0.56
CA PHE A 6 -30.50 33.52 -0.28
C PHE A 6 -31.32 32.26 -0.58
N SER A 7 -30.88 31.48 -1.56
CA SER A 7 -31.55 30.23 -1.94
C SER A 7 -31.53 29.24 -0.78
N ILE A 8 -32.72 28.93 -0.24
CA ILE A 8 -32.96 27.94 0.82
C ILE A 8 -32.40 26.55 0.43
N ALA A 9 -32.32 26.24 -0.87
CA ALA A 9 -31.72 25.01 -1.39
C ALA A 9 -30.23 24.84 -1.05
N ALA A 10 -29.45 25.93 -1.02
CA ALA A 10 -28.03 25.87 -0.67
C ALA A 10 -27.82 25.60 0.83
N LEU A 11 -28.70 26.12 1.69
CA LEU A 11 -28.69 25.88 3.13
C LEU A 11 -29.10 24.44 3.49
N ILE A 12 -30.03 23.83 2.75
CA ILE A 12 -30.42 22.42 2.94
C ILE A 12 -29.32 21.48 2.44
N ALA A 13 -28.72 21.75 1.28
CA ALA A 13 -27.62 20.94 0.73
C ALA A 13 -26.38 20.94 1.64
N MET A 14 -26.02 22.10 2.22
CA MET A 14 -24.96 22.20 3.24
C MET A 14 -25.35 21.52 4.57
N GLY A 15 -26.63 21.59 4.97
CA GLY A 15 -27.11 20.92 6.18
C GLY A 15 -27.03 19.39 6.08
N SER A 16 -27.41 18.82 4.93
CA SER A 16 -27.29 17.39 4.67
C SER A 16 -25.82 16.93 4.63
N SER A 17 -24.94 17.63 3.90
CA SER A 17 -23.52 17.26 3.84
C SER A 17 -22.81 17.36 5.20
N MET A 18 -23.17 18.34 6.05
CA MET A 18 -22.64 18.45 7.43
C MET A 18 -23.06 17.29 8.36
N VAL A 19 -24.28 16.77 8.23
CA VAL A 19 -24.76 15.63 9.03
C VAL A 19 -24.08 14.32 8.61
N PHE A 20 -23.74 14.15 7.33
CA PHE A 20 -23.11 12.93 6.82
C PHE A 20 -21.59 12.85 7.07
N ALA A 21 -20.85 13.96 7.01
CA ALA A 21 -19.43 13.94 7.38
C ALA A 21 -19.19 13.59 8.86
N GLN A 22 -20.17 13.82 9.74
CA GLN A 22 -20.12 13.34 11.13
C GLN A 22 -20.24 11.80 11.27
N ASN A 23 -20.59 11.09 10.19
CA ASN A 23 -20.80 9.63 10.19
C ASN A 23 -19.78 8.85 9.35
N ALA A 24 -18.67 9.49 8.96
CA ALA A 24 -17.55 8.84 8.29
C ALA A 24 -16.40 8.58 9.28
N GLU A 25 -15.78 7.40 9.20
CA GLU A 25 -14.70 7.00 10.10
C GLU A 25 -13.50 6.49 9.28
N ILE A 26 -12.31 6.93 9.67
CA ILE A 26 -11.05 6.39 9.16
C ILE A 26 -10.62 5.23 10.04
N ALA A 27 -10.36 4.07 9.44
CA ALA A 27 -9.98 2.87 10.16
C ALA A 27 -8.65 3.03 10.91
N THR A 28 -8.56 2.46 12.11
CA THR A 28 -7.30 2.42 12.87
C THR A 28 -6.20 1.66 12.13
N TRP A 29 -6.56 0.55 11.47
CA TRP A 29 -5.69 -0.24 10.61
C TRP A 29 -6.40 -0.50 9.28
N SER A 30 -5.62 -0.66 8.20
CA SER A 30 -6.17 -0.88 6.86
C SER A 30 -7.17 -2.03 6.81
N GLY A 31 -8.29 -1.83 6.13
CA GLY A 31 -9.41 -2.76 6.03
C GLY A 31 -10.20 -2.97 7.32
N PHE A 32 -10.16 -2.02 8.27
CA PHE A 32 -10.81 -2.15 9.59
C PHE A 32 -10.35 -3.37 10.40
N ARG A 33 -9.10 -3.79 10.16
CA ARG A 33 -8.43 -4.83 10.93
C ARG A 33 -8.14 -4.34 12.36
N LYS A 34 -7.79 -5.26 13.25
CA LYS A 34 -7.59 -4.99 14.67
C LYS A 34 -6.14 -4.66 15.01
N ALA A 35 -5.18 -5.20 14.26
CA ALA A 35 -3.76 -4.95 14.49
C ALA A 35 -2.99 -4.88 13.17
N ALA A 36 -1.78 -4.31 13.25
CA ALA A 36 -0.79 -4.39 12.19
C ALA A 36 0.37 -5.31 12.59
N VAL A 37 0.98 -5.93 11.57
CA VAL A 37 2.16 -6.79 11.71
C VAL A 37 3.16 -6.40 10.62
N SER A 38 4.42 -6.21 10.99
CA SER A 38 5.51 -5.99 10.04
C SER A 38 6.61 -7.02 10.22
N PHE A 39 7.08 -7.58 9.11
CA PHE A 39 8.28 -8.41 9.08
C PHE A 39 9.41 -7.60 8.47
N THR A 40 10.53 -7.53 9.19
CA THR A 40 11.72 -6.79 8.77
C THR A 40 12.92 -7.72 8.75
N PHE A 41 13.75 -7.59 7.72
CA PHE A 41 14.92 -8.42 7.48
C PHE A 41 16.14 -7.52 7.44
N ASP A 42 17.18 -7.87 8.18
CA ASP A 42 18.36 -7.04 8.33
C ASP A 42 19.52 -7.62 7.52
N ASP A 43 20.51 -6.77 7.26
CA ASP A 43 21.79 -7.08 6.61
C ASP A 43 21.77 -7.37 5.11
N GLY A 44 20.68 -7.93 4.58
CA GLY A 44 20.57 -8.38 3.19
C GLY A 44 21.35 -9.66 2.86
N PRO A 45 21.23 -10.76 3.63
CA PRO A 45 21.79 -12.06 3.26
C PRO A 45 21.12 -12.64 2.00
N GLN A 46 21.81 -13.57 1.33
CA GLN A 46 21.27 -14.26 0.16
C GLN A 46 19.97 -15.02 0.46
N SER A 47 19.78 -15.48 1.70
CA SER A 47 18.55 -16.12 2.16
C SER A 47 17.30 -15.22 2.06
N ASP A 48 17.45 -13.90 2.00
CA ASP A 48 16.30 -13.00 1.79
C ASP A 48 15.63 -13.24 0.43
N VAL A 49 16.43 -13.52 -0.60
CA VAL A 49 15.91 -13.87 -1.93
C VAL A 49 15.59 -15.36 -2.03
N ASP A 50 16.43 -16.23 -1.48
CA ASP A 50 16.29 -17.67 -1.69
C ASP A 50 15.18 -18.29 -0.81
N VAL A 51 14.82 -17.64 0.29
CA VAL A 51 13.86 -18.15 1.28
C VAL A 51 12.73 -17.16 1.54
N ALA A 52 13.02 -15.92 1.98
CA ALA A 52 11.95 -14.99 2.35
C ALA A 52 11.09 -14.60 1.15
N LEU A 53 11.69 -14.21 0.02
CA LEU A 53 10.95 -13.78 -1.16
C LEU A 53 9.87 -14.81 -1.61
N PRO A 54 10.20 -16.07 -1.95
CA PRO A 54 9.19 -17.05 -2.36
C PRO A 54 8.19 -17.38 -1.23
N MET A 55 8.61 -17.31 0.03
CA MET A 55 7.73 -17.53 1.18
C MET A 55 6.70 -16.42 1.33
N PHE A 56 7.07 -15.15 1.17
CA PHE A 56 6.13 -14.03 1.25
C PHE A 56 5.23 -13.94 0.01
N GLU A 57 5.75 -14.27 -1.18
CA GLU A 57 4.95 -14.38 -2.40
C GLU A 57 3.83 -15.42 -2.26
N LYS A 58 4.13 -16.59 -1.65
CA LYS A 58 3.13 -17.65 -1.38
C LYS A 58 1.91 -17.15 -0.62
N TYR A 59 2.07 -16.17 0.28
CA TYR A 59 0.97 -15.62 1.09
C TYR A 59 0.44 -14.27 0.59
N GLY A 60 1.07 -13.67 -0.43
CA GLY A 60 0.69 -12.36 -0.96
C GLY A 60 1.06 -11.17 -0.07
N TYR A 61 1.96 -11.37 0.90
CA TYR A 61 2.39 -10.33 1.84
C TYR A 61 3.67 -9.64 1.40
N LYS A 62 3.88 -8.43 1.92
CA LYS A 62 5.10 -7.64 1.71
C LYS A 62 5.79 -7.38 3.04
N ALA A 63 7.09 -7.14 2.97
CA ALA A 63 8.01 -7.01 4.11
C ALA A 63 8.99 -5.87 3.86
N THR A 64 9.80 -5.56 4.86
CA THR A 64 10.87 -4.56 4.78
C THR A 64 12.24 -5.24 4.82
N PHE A 65 13.11 -4.95 3.85
CA PHE A 65 14.48 -5.44 3.80
C PHE A 65 15.45 -4.28 4.01
N ASN A 66 16.17 -4.30 5.12
CA ASN A 66 17.08 -3.25 5.56
C ASN A 66 18.50 -3.60 5.09
N ILE A 67 19.02 -2.83 4.13
CA ILE A 67 20.23 -3.17 3.38
C ILE A 67 21.44 -2.40 3.90
N VAL A 68 22.52 -3.13 4.16
CA VAL A 68 23.86 -2.56 4.37
C VAL A 68 24.48 -2.28 3.00
N THR A 69 24.61 -1.01 2.64
CA THR A 69 24.87 -0.63 1.24
C THR A 69 26.25 -1.09 0.74
N ASN A 70 27.28 -1.09 1.60
CA ASN A 70 28.62 -1.55 1.22
C ASN A 70 28.67 -3.06 1.00
N TRP A 71 27.84 -3.84 1.70
CA TRP A 71 27.76 -5.29 1.49
C TRP A 71 27.09 -5.61 0.15
N ALA A 72 26.04 -4.85 -0.21
CA ALA A 72 25.41 -4.95 -1.52
C ALA A 72 26.35 -4.54 -2.68
N ASN A 73 27.25 -3.58 -2.45
CA ASN A 73 28.29 -3.18 -3.41
C ASN A 73 29.37 -4.26 -3.61
N GLY A 74 29.74 -4.98 -2.54
CA GLY A 74 30.75 -6.06 -2.58
C GLY A 74 30.29 -7.30 -3.37
N GLY A 75 28.99 -7.44 -3.57
CA GLY A 75 28.36 -8.27 -4.58
C GLY A 75 28.45 -9.78 -4.37
N GLY A 76 27.40 -10.42 -3.84
CA GLY A 76 27.01 -11.83 -4.06
C GLY A 76 27.92 -12.93 -3.48
N ASN A 77 29.24 -12.78 -3.58
CA ASN A 77 30.23 -13.84 -3.39
C ASN A 77 30.48 -14.19 -1.91
N ASN A 78 29.97 -13.38 -0.98
CA ASN A 78 30.15 -13.57 0.46
C ASN A 78 28.86 -14.04 1.15
N GLY A 79 27.88 -14.53 0.38
CA GLY A 79 26.56 -14.90 0.90
C GLY A 79 25.66 -13.70 1.22
N MET A 80 26.05 -12.50 0.81
CA MET A 80 25.24 -11.28 0.87
C MET A 80 24.63 -10.99 -0.50
N LEU A 81 23.47 -10.35 -0.53
CA LEU A 81 22.87 -9.88 -1.77
C LEU A 81 23.80 -8.90 -2.49
N ASN A 82 23.71 -8.88 -3.82
CA ASN A 82 24.15 -7.75 -4.63
C ASN A 82 22.94 -6.86 -4.98
N TRP A 83 23.17 -5.73 -5.64
CA TRP A 83 22.06 -4.86 -6.06
C TRP A 83 21.02 -5.51 -6.98
N SER A 84 21.38 -6.55 -7.75
CA SER A 84 20.39 -7.31 -8.52
C SER A 84 19.46 -8.12 -7.60
N GLY A 85 19.99 -8.72 -6.54
CA GLY A 85 19.19 -9.36 -5.49
C GLY A 85 18.26 -8.37 -4.78
N VAL A 86 18.77 -7.19 -4.42
CA VAL A 86 17.96 -6.11 -3.83
C VAL A 86 16.86 -5.64 -4.80
N GLN A 87 17.18 -5.51 -6.10
CA GLN A 87 16.20 -5.14 -7.12
C GLN A 87 15.08 -6.19 -7.23
N LYS A 88 15.37 -7.49 -7.13
CA LYS A 88 14.34 -8.55 -7.13
C LYS A 88 13.33 -8.37 -5.99
N LEU A 89 13.81 -8.05 -4.78
CA LEU A 89 12.95 -7.77 -3.64
C LEU A 89 12.07 -6.54 -3.89
N SER A 90 12.65 -5.48 -4.45
CA SER A 90 11.90 -4.26 -4.81
C SER A 90 10.87 -4.50 -5.92
N ASP A 91 11.21 -5.27 -6.97
CA ASP A 91 10.33 -5.59 -8.09
C ASP A 91 9.13 -6.43 -7.64
N ALA A 92 9.34 -7.26 -6.60
CA ALA A 92 8.28 -7.98 -5.92
C ALA A 92 7.44 -7.10 -4.97
N GLY A 93 7.71 -5.80 -4.88
CA GLY A 93 6.92 -4.83 -4.10
C GLY A 93 7.24 -4.79 -2.61
N HIS A 94 8.36 -5.36 -2.18
CA HIS A 94 8.86 -5.20 -0.81
C HIS A 94 9.46 -3.81 -0.60
N GLU A 95 9.47 -3.34 0.64
CA GLU A 95 10.17 -2.11 1.00
C GLU A 95 11.67 -2.41 1.10
N ILE A 96 12.48 -1.61 0.41
CA ILE A 96 13.94 -1.57 0.61
C ILE A 96 14.28 -0.37 1.49
N ALA A 97 14.91 -0.65 2.62
CA ALA A 97 15.19 0.29 3.69
C ALA A 97 16.69 0.36 3.98
N SER A 98 17.12 1.40 4.69
CA SER A 98 18.53 1.59 5.05
C SER A 98 18.90 0.77 6.28
N HIS A 99 20.08 0.15 6.28
CA HIS A 99 20.71 -0.44 7.46
C HIS A 99 22.15 0.04 7.64
N SER A 100 22.36 1.37 7.52
CA SER A 100 23.68 2.01 7.42
C SER A 100 24.44 1.67 6.13
N ASP A 101 25.62 2.26 5.94
CA ASP A 101 26.51 1.88 4.85
C ASP A 101 27.44 0.74 5.26
N SER A 102 27.98 0.81 6.49
CA SER A 102 29.11 -0.01 6.91
C SER A 102 28.75 -1.16 7.87
N HIS A 103 27.59 -1.09 8.52
CA HIS A 103 27.20 -1.93 9.66
C HIS A 103 28.30 -1.96 10.74
N PRO A 104 28.42 -0.88 11.55
CA PRO A 104 29.53 -0.72 12.48
C PRO A 104 29.44 -1.75 13.61
N ASN A 105 30.33 -2.74 13.59
CA ASN A 105 30.33 -3.84 14.54
C ASN A 105 30.56 -3.36 15.98
N GLY A 106 29.53 -3.42 16.82
CA GLY A 106 29.58 -3.04 18.24
C GLY A 106 29.89 -1.57 18.50
N LYS A 107 29.74 -0.70 17.49
CA LYS A 107 29.97 0.75 17.59
C LYS A 107 28.71 1.51 17.18
N PRO A 108 28.52 2.75 17.68
CA PRO A 108 27.44 3.61 17.21
C PRO A 108 27.51 3.82 15.70
N MET A 109 26.34 3.88 15.05
CA MET A 109 26.25 4.17 13.63
C MET A 109 26.73 5.61 13.34
N PRO A 110 27.69 5.82 12.42
CA PRO A 110 28.13 7.16 12.06
C PRO A 110 26.99 8.02 11.52
N ALA A 111 26.90 9.28 11.98
CA ALA A 111 25.79 10.17 11.63
C ALA A 111 25.69 10.46 10.12
N ASN A 112 26.81 10.45 9.40
CA ASN A 112 26.81 10.61 7.94
C ASN A 112 26.10 9.45 7.22
N GLU A 113 26.12 8.25 7.80
CA GLU A 113 25.47 7.06 7.21
C GLU A 113 23.94 7.13 7.27
N ILE A 114 23.37 8.06 8.05
CA ILE A 114 21.93 8.36 8.02
C ILE A 114 21.53 8.78 6.60
N SER A 115 22.25 9.72 5.97
CA SER A 115 21.88 10.23 4.65
C SER A 115 22.53 9.47 3.50
N SER A 116 23.78 8.99 3.64
CA SER A 116 24.48 8.31 2.54
C SER A 116 23.90 6.94 2.20
N SER A 117 23.42 6.17 3.19
CA SER A 117 22.76 4.87 2.92
C SER A 117 21.45 5.04 2.16
N LYS A 118 20.61 5.98 2.59
CA LYS A 118 19.39 6.38 1.85
C LYS A 118 19.72 6.89 0.45
N GLY A 119 20.75 7.72 0.30
CA GLY A 119 21.21 8.22 -0.99
C GLY A 119 21.61 7.09 -1.94
N THR A 120 22.40 6.14 -1.46
CA THR A 120 22.87 4.98 -2.24
C THR A 120 21.70 4.11 -2.68
N ILE A 121 20.78 3.74 -1.76
CA ILE A 121 19.60 2.94 -2.11
C ILE A 121 18.72 3.70 -3.11
N SER A 122 18.46 4.98 -2.90
CA SER A 122 17.60 5.79 -3.79
C SER A 122 18.16 5.92 -5.21
N GLN A 123 19.48 5.87 -5.38
CA GLN A 123 20.13 5.87 -6.70
C GLN A 123 20.02 4.52 -7.41
N LYS A 124 19.93 3.41 -6.66
CA LYS A 124 19.95 2.05 -7.20
C LYS A 124 18.55 1.45 -7.35
N ILE A 125 17.63 1.81 -6.47
CA ILE A 125 16.29 1.23 -6.35
C ILE A 125 15.25 2.36 -6.34
N GLN A 126 14.35 2.34 -7.32
CA GLN A 126 13.23 3.27 -7.37
C GLN A 126 12.02 2.68 -6.66
N GLN A 127 11.50 3.40 -5.65
CA GLN A 127 10.33 3.00 -4.87
C GLN A 127 9.33 4.14 -4.82
N LYS A 128 8.02 3.81 -4.81
CA LYS A 128 6.93 4.79 -4.80
C LYS A 128 7.09 5.86 -3.70
N TYR A 129 7.47 5.41 -2.52
CA TYR A 129 7.62 6.23 -1.31
C TYR A 129 9.07 6.63 -1.01
N GLY A 130 10.02 6.22 -1.87
CA GLY A 130 11.45 6.33 -1.57
C GLY A 130 11.87 5.46 -0.38
N VAL A 131 13.04 5.79 0.18
CA VAL A 131 13.60 5.09 1.35
C VAL A 131 13.13 5.81 2.62
N VAL A 132 12.21 5.19 3.35
CA VAL A 132 11.49 5.82 4.46
C VAL A 132 11.80 5.23 5.83
N THR A 133 12.45 4.07 5.86
CA THR A 133 12.85 3.36 7.08
C THR A 133 14.37 3.32 7.23
N LEU A 134 14.84 3.59 8.44
CA LEU A 134 16.23 3.35 8.86
C LEU A 134 16.24 2.37 10.03
N ALA A 135 16.88 1.24 9.81
CA ALA A 135 17.20 0.23 10.78
C ALA A 135 18.58 0.48 11.39
N TYR A 136 18.71 0.51 12.71
CA TYR A 136 20.03 0.73 13.32
C TYR A 136 20.77 -0.58 13.59
N PRO A 137 21.99 -0.74 13.06
CA PRO A 137 22.92 -1.75 13.55
C PRO A 137 23.08 -1.60 15.08
N ASN A 138 23.13 -2.73 15.79
CA ASN A 138 23.26 -2.78 17.26
C ASN A 138 22.09 -2.12 18.03
N CYS A 139 20.98 -1.78 17.37
CA CYS A 139 19.75 -1.28 18.01
C CYS A 139 19.90 0.10 18.71
N ASP A 140 20.96 0.87 18.41
CA ASP A 140 21.22 2.16 19.05
C ASP A 140 20.92 3.31 18.09
N THR A 141 20.19 4.33 18.58
CA THR A 141 19.88 5.50 17.77
C THR A 141 21.16 6.31 17.46
N PRO A 142 21.40 6.68 16.19
CA PRO A 142 22.52 7.53 15.79
C PRO A 142 22.25 9.04 16.02
N GLY A 143 21.03 9.40 16.42
CA GLY A 143 20.58 10.79 16.59
C GLY A 143 19.16 10.99 16.08
N ASP A 144 18.19 10.99 16.99
CA ASP A 144 16.76 11.01 16.67
C ASP A 144 16.36 12.16 15.75
N ALA A 145 16.86 13.37 16.01
CA ALA A 145 16.52 14.55 15.22
C ALA A 145 16.97 14.41 13.76
N GLN A 146 18.19 13.90 13.53
CA GLN A 146 18.74 13.69 12.20
C GLN A 146 18.00 12.56 11.47
N VAL A 147 17.64 11.48 12.19
CA VAL A 147 16.83 10.41 11.62
C VAL A 147 15.48 10.94 11.17
N LEU A 148 14.77 11.69 12.01
CA LEU A 148 13.44 12.21 11.70
C LEU A 148 13.43 13.34 10.66
N GLN A 149 14.59 13.91 10.32
CA GLN A 149 14.74 14.80 9.16
C GLN A 149 14.87 14.04 7.84
N ASN A 150 15.28 12.76 7.88
CA ASN A 150 15.61 11.96 6.70
C ASN A 150 14.66 10.79 6.46
N TYR A 151 14.01 10.27 7.50
CA TYR A 151 13.21 9.05 7.47
C TYR A 151 11.87 9.26 8.16
N VAL A 152 10.87 8.49 7.73
CA VAL A 152 9.55 8.45 8.39
C VAL A 152 9.64 7.69 9.70
N VAL A 153 10.48 6.65 9.75
CA VAL A 153 10.65 5.77 10.89
C VAL A 153 12.10 5.32 11.05
N GLY A 154 12.57 5.39 12.29
CA GLY A 154 13.79 4.75 12.76
C GLY A 154 13.46 3.56 13.64
N ARG A 155 14.15 2.43 13.46
CA ARG A 155 13.85 1.17 14.12
C ARG A 155 15.02 0.66 14.94
N ILE A 156 14.70 0.37 16.20
CA ILE A 156 15.55 -0.35 17.16
C ILE A 156 15.12 -1.82 17.24
N CYS A 157 15.79 -2.62 18.06
CA CYS A 157 15.38 -3.98 18.37
C CYS A 157 14.21 -4.00 19.37
N ASN A 158 14.15 -4.99 20.25
CA ASN A 158 13.07 -5.11 21.22
C ASN A 158 12.97 -3.83 22.06
N GLY A 159 11.76 -3.28 22.15
CA GLY A 159 11.49 -2.15 23.02
C GLY A 159 11.76 -2.52 24.47
N SER A 160 11.43 -3.76 24.86
CA SER A 160 11.64 -4.25 26.22
C SER A 160 13.12 -4.26 26.65
N TRP A 161 14.06 -4.37 25.71
CA TRP A 161 15.50 -4.27 26.00
C TRP A 161 15.96 -2.83 26.27
N LYS A 162 15.16 -1.85 25.85
CA LYS A 162 15.44 -0.41 26.00
C LYS A 162 14.41 0.27 26.92
N GLY A 163 13.63 -0.50 27.69
CA GLY A 163 12.63 0.01 28.63
C GLY A 163 11.31 0.52 28.00
N GLY A 164 11.06 0.19 26.72
CA GLY A 164 9.84 0.52 25.99
C GLY A 164 8.95 -0.72 25.70
N PRO A 165 7.80 -0.52 25.04
CA PRO A 165 6.91 -1.61 24.66
C PRO A 165 7.39 -2.33 23.40
N ASP A 166 7.19 -3.65 23.35
CA ASP A 166 7.42 -4.46 22.13
C ASP A 166 6.22 -4.43 21.16
N ILE A 167 5.03 -4.09 21.67
CA ILE A 167 3.82 -3.88 20.88
C ILE A 167 3.51 -2.38 20.90
N MET A 168 3.60 -1.73 19.74
CA MET A 168 3.30 -0.31 19.61
C MET A 168 1.78 -0.09 19.68
N GLY A 169 1.35 1.02 20.28
CA GLY A 169 -0.05 1.38 20.31
C GLY A 169 -0.58 1.80 18.94
N LYS A 170 -1.91 1.89 18.81
CA LYS A 170 -2.60 2.33 17.59
C LYS A 170 -2.11 3.67 17.01
N ASP A 171 -1.56 4.54 17.85
CA ASP A 171 -1.10 5.88 17.46
C ASP A 171 0.42 5.96 17.23
N GLY A 172 1.09 4.80 17.17
CA GLY A 172 2.54 4.64 16.99
C GLY A 172 3.31 4.58 18.32
N PRO A 173 4.66 4.54 18.26
CA PRO A 173 5.51 4.71 19.43
C PRO A 173 5.45 6.14 19.96
N SER A 174 5.95 6.36 21.18
CA SER A 174 6.23 7.71 21.68
C SER A 174 7.42 8.36 20.95
N ASN A 175 8.36 7.56 20.45
CA ASN A 175 9.51 8.01 19.67
C ASN A 175 9.57 7.31 18.30
N TRP A 176 9.33 8.06 17.23
CA TRP A 176 9.38 7.54 15.85
C TRP A 176 10.80 7.23 15.35
N ALA A 177 11.83 7.71 16.05
CA ALA A 177 13.21 7.31 15.81
C ALA A 177 13.56 6.01 16.56
N ALA A 178 12.67 5.43 17.36
CA ALA A 178 12.94 4.22 18.11
C ALA A 178 11.72 3.29 18.13
N VAL A 179 11.21 2.95 16.94
CA VAL A 179 10.19 1.91 16.80
C VAL A 179 10.80 0.56 17.16
N SER A 180 10.10 -0.21 17.98
CA SER A 180 10.50 -1.54 18.41
C SER A 180 10.28 -2.58 17.31
N ALA A 181 11.17 -3.57 17.23
CA ALA A 181 10.91 -4.82 16.54
C ALA A 181 11.48 -6.00 17.34
N LEU A 182 10.72 -7.08 17.46
CA LEU A 182 11.10 -8.27 18.20
C LEU A 182 12.16 -9.04 17.41
N MET A 183 13.36 -9.20 18.00
CA MET A 183 14.37 -10.16 17.53
C MET A 183 13.72 -11.54 17.40
N THR A 184 14.02 -12.23 16.32
CA THR A 184 13.60 -13.61 16.09
C THR A 184 14.80 -14.55 16.14
N GLY A 185 14.57 -15.86 16.22
CA GLY A 185 15.66 -16.84 16.36
C GLY A 185 16.08 -17.05 17.82
N ASN A 186 17.30 -17.55 18.03
CA ASN A 186 17.75 -18.03 19.35
C ASN A 186 18.05 -16.92 20.38
N GLN A 187 18.27 -15.68 19.96
CA GLN A 187 18.42 -14.52 20.83
C GLN A 187 17.10 -13.79 21.09
N GLY A 188 16.02 -14.25 20.45
CA GLY A 188 14.75 -13.56 20.41
C GLY A 188 13.57 -14.51 20.59
N THR A 189 12.44 -14.15 19.96
CA THR A 189 11.22 -14.94 20.02
C THR A 189 11.12 -15.92 18.85
N SER A 190 10.61 -17.11 19.13
CA SER A 190 10.05 -18.03 18.13
C SER A 190 8.51 -18.03 18.14
N ASP A 191 7.88 -17.32 19.08
CA ASP A 191 6.43 -17.25 19.24
C ASP A 191 5.82 -16.10 18.44
N PHE A 192 5.81 -16.25 17.12
CA PHE A 192 5.19 -15.27 16.23
C PHE A 192 3.69 -15.12 16.50
N LYS A 193 2.99 -16.25 16.72
CA LYS A 193 1.52 -16.31 16.86
C LYS A 193 1.06 -15.62 18.12
N GLY A 194 1.67 -15.91 19.28
CA GLY A 194 1.34 -15.26 20.54
C GLY A 194 1.62 -13.75 20.50
N ASN A 195 2.68 -13.30 19.84
CA ASN A 195 2.95 -11.87 19.68
C ASN A 195 1.96 -11.17 18.74
N MET A 196 1.52 -11.82 17.66
CA MET A 196 0.42 -11.33 16.82
C MET A 196 -0.90 -11.27 17.60
N ASP A 197 -1.21 -12.28 18.40
CA ASP A 197 -2.41 -12.29 19.23
C ASP A 197 -2.40 -11.18 20.28
N LYS A 198 -1.25 -10.90 20.90
CA LYS A 198 -1.08 -9.74 21.79
C LYS A 198 -1.35 -8.43 21.05
N ALA A 199 -0.83 -8.27 19.82
CA ALA A 199 -1.11 -7.09 19.02
C ALA A 199 -2.61 -6.95 18.73
N VAL A 200 -3.29 -8.03 18.35
CA VAL A 200 -4.74 -8.05 18.13
C VAL A 200 -5.53 -7.69 19.39
N GLN A 201 -5.15 -8.26 20.55
CA GLN A 201 -5.79 -7.98 21.83
C GLN A 201 -5.62 -6.52 22.26
N GLN A 202 -4.46 -5.93 21.99
CA GLN A 202 -4.13 -4.55 22.34
C GLN A 202 -4.57 -3.53 21.29
N GLY A 203 -5.05 -3.97 20.13
CA GLY A 203 -5.33 -3.10 18.99
C GLY A 203 -4.08 -2.44 18.41
N GLY A 204 -2.91 -3.06 18.59
CA GLY A 204 -1.59 -2.48 18.38
C GLY A 204 -0.88 -2.93 17.11
N TRP A 205 0.41 -2.62 17.04
CA TRP A 205 1.32 -3.00 15.96
C TRP A 205 2.51 -3.77 16.54
N VAL A 206 2.79 -4.94 15.98
CA VAL A 206 4.01 -5.70 16.28
C VAL A 206 4.91 -5.76 15.05
N ALA A 207 6.21 -5.59 15.25
CA ALA A 207 7.19 -5.82 14.22
C ALA A 207 8.14 -6.95 14.64
N PHE A 208 8.60 -7.73 13.67
CA PHE A 208 9.63 -8.75 13.85
C PHE A 208 10.87 -8.35 13.07
N LEU A 209 12.06 -8.62 13.61
CA LEU A 209 13.32 -8.46 12.92
C LEU A 209 14.07 -9.79 12.82
N THR A 210 14.67 -10.05 11.67
CA THR A 210 15.30 -11.31 11.28
C THR A 210 16.66 -11.05 10.64
N HIS A 211 17.68 -11.82 11.02
CA HIS A 211 18.95 -11.89 10.29
C HIS A 211 19.07 -13.28 9.66
N GLY A 212 18.65 -13.39 8.40
CA GLY A 212 18.68 -14.64 7.65
C GLY A 212 17.92 -15.83 8.28
N PHE A 213 18.23 -17.04 7.79
CA PHE A 213 17.52 -18.26 8.18
C PHE A 213 18.46 -19.40 8.57
N GLN A 214 18.01 -20.26 9.46
CA GLN A 214 18.80 -21.40 9.94
C GLN A 214 19.19 -22.34 8.79
N PHE A 215 20.45 -22.78 8.77
CA PHE A 215 21.01 -23.70 7.77
C PHE A 215 20.93 -23.16 6.32
N LYS A 216 20.98 -21.83 6.16
CA LYS A 216 20.97 -21.14 4.87
C LYS A 216 22.22 -20.25 4.70
N THR A 217 22.38 -19.73 3.50
CA THR A 217 23.46 -18.79 3.18
C THR A 217 23.13 -17.41 3.71
N ASN A 218 23.62 -17.13 4.92
CA ASN A 218 23.42 -15.85 5.61
C ASN A 218 24.60 -14.89 5.46
N GLY A 219 25.75 -15.36 4.95
CA GLY A 219 26.96 -14.54 4.86
C GLY A 219 27.36 -14.00 6.23
N PHE A 220 27.41 -12.66 6.36
CA PHE A 220 27.73 -11.99 7.63
C PHE A 220 26.51 -11.85 8.57
N ALA A 221 25.31 -12.06 8.07
CA ALA A 221 24.04 -11.88 8.78
C ALA A 221 23.62 -13.13 9.60
N ASP A 222 24.55 -13.73 10.34
CA ASP A 222 24.30 -15.01 11.03
C ASP A 222 23.96 -14.84 12.52
N TYR A 223 23.60 -13.63 12.94
CA TYR A 223 23.21 -13.36 14.32
C TYR A 223 21.72 -13.68 14.55
N SER A 224 21.45 -14.73 15.33
CA SER A 224 20.09 -15.16 15.65
C SER A 224 19.22 -15.51 14.42
N PRO A 225 19.67 -16.42 13.54
CA PRO A 225 18.91 -16.78 12.36
C PRO A 225 17.57 -17.42 12.70
N THR A 226 16.55 -17.05 11.93
CA THR A 226 15.17 -17.50 12.15
C THR A 226 14.94 -18.91 11.60
N ASP A 227 14.13 -19.71 12.28
CA ASP A 227 13.61 -20.95 11.69
C ASP A 227 12.59 -20.62 10.59
N ALA A 228 12.88 -21.03 9.35
CA ALA A 228 12.03 -20.79 8.20
C ALA A 228 10.64 -21.42 8.35
N ASN A 229 10.52 -22.57 9.03
CA ASN A 229 9.21 -23.21 9.27
C ASN A 229 8.37 -22.40 10.25
N GLY A 230 9.00 -21.86 11.29
CA GLY A 230 8.36 -20.93 12.23
C GLY A 230 7.78 -19.69 11.53
N MET A 231 8.55 -19.11 10.59
CA MET A 231 8.08 -17.96 9.81
C MET A 231 6.97 -18.33 8.81
N ASP A 232 7.08 -19.45 8.08
CA ASP A 232 6.02 -19.90 7.16
C ASP A 232 4.70 -20.13 7.94
N GLY A 233 4.78 -20.77 9.11
CA GLY A 233 3.64 -20.96 10.00
C GLY A 233 3.09 -19.67 10.60
N ALA A 234 3.90 -18.62 10.74
CA ALA A 234 3.45 -17.29 11.15
C ALA A 234 2.66 -16.59 10.04
N LEU A 235 3.17 -16.63 8.80
CA LEU A 235 2.48 -16.03 7.64
C LEU A 235 1.18 -16.76 7.32
N GLN A 236 1.16 -18.09 7.43
CA GLN A 236 -0.08 -18.88 7.32
C GLN A 236 -1.10 -18.46 8.39
N TYR A 237 -0.66 -18.25 9.62
CA TYR A 237 -1.55 -17.80 10.71
C TYR A 237 -2.12 -16.41 10.43
N ALA A 238 -1.29 -15.48 9.97
CA ALA A 238 -1.75 -14.14 9.58
C ALA A 238 -2.81 -14.22 8.48
N GLN A 239 -2.62 -15.07 7.46
CA GLN A 239 -3.60 -15.28 6.39
C GLN A 239 -4.93 -15.86 6.90
N GLN A 240 -4.88 -16.81 7.84
CA GLN A 240 -6.10 -17.34 8.49
C GLN A 240 -6.83 -16.29 9.33
N LYS A 241 -6.11 -15.24 9.76
CA LYS A 241 -6.60 -14.14 10.58
C LYS A 241 -6.65 -12.82 9.80
N ASP A 242 -6.73 -12.87 8.47
CA ASP A 242 -6.62 -11.66 7.61
C ASP A 242 -7.66 -10.59 7.97
N LYS A 243 -8.84 -11.00 8.45
CA LYS A 243 -9.89 -10.09 8.95
C LYS A 243 -9.48 -9.27 10.19
N ASP A 244 -8.51 -9.75 10.96
CA ASP A 244 -8.04 -9.14 12.21
C ASP A 244 -6.62 -8.56 12.09
N ILE A 245 -5.77 -9.09 11.19
CA ILE A 245 -4.34 -8.77 11.09
C ILE A 245 -3.99 -8.14 9.74
N TRP A 246 -3.40 -6.95 9.78
CA TRP A 246 -2.86 -6.28 8.60
C TRP A 246 -1.35 -6.50 8.51
N VAL A 247 -0.90 -7.35 7.59
CA VAL A 247 0.54 -7.52 7.33
C VAL A 247 1.01 -6.51 6.28
N ALA A 248 1.98 -5.68 6.63
CA ALA A 248 2.55 -4.69 5.71
C ALA A 248 4.00 -4.30 6.07
N PRO A 249 4.77 -3.76 5.11
CA PRO A 249 6.09 -3.20 5.37
C PRO A 249 6.05 -2.13 6.48
N MET A 250 7.11 -2.07 7.28
CA MET A 250 7.21 -1.17 8.44
C MET A 250 7.02 0.30 8.06
N GLY A 251 7.66 0.76 6.98
CA GLY A 251 7.49 2.13 6.52
C GLY A 251 6.04 2.45 6.16
N TYR A 252 5.30 1.46 5.66
CA TYR A 252 3.94 1.62 5.16
C TYR A 252 2.95 1.69 6.32
N VAL A 253 3.15 0.85 7.35
CA VAL A 253 2.41 0.96 8.62
C VAL A 253 2.68 2.31 9.30
N ALA A 254 3.95 2.76 9.33
CA ALA A 254 4.32 4.05 9.90
C ALA A 254 3.67 5.23 9.15
N MET A 255 3.68 5.22 7.82
CA MET A 255 3.01 6.22 6.99
C MET A 255 1.50 6.21 7.24
N TYR A 256 0.84 5.05 7.21
CA TYR A 256 -0.60 4.93 7.49
C TYR A 256 -0.98 5.52 8.85
N ILE A 257 -0.23 5.21 9.92
CA ILE A 257 -0.50 5.77 11.26
C ILE A 257 -0.40 7.29 11.25
N LYS A 258 0.66 7.84 10.64
CA LYS A 258 0.88 9.30 10.57
C LYS A 258 -0.19 9.98 9.72
N GLU A 259 -0.50 9.44 8.54
CA GLU A 259 -1.53 9.93 7.62
C GLU A 259 -2.90 9.91 8.27
N ARG A 260 -3.31 8.77 8.85
CA ARG A 260 -4.58 8.64 9.56
C ARG A 260 -4.73 9.69 10.66
N LYS A 261 -3.68 9.90 11.47
CA LYS A 261 -3.72 10.86 12.59
C LYS A 261 -3.80 12.31 12.12
N ALA A 262 -3.19 12.63 10.99
CA ALA A 262 -3.22 13.98 10.43
C ALA A 262 -4.45 14.22 9.55
N SER A 263 -5.08 13.15 9.05
CA SER A 263 -6.18 13.22 8.11
C SER A 263 -7.49 13.62 8.77
N LYS A 264 -8.26 14.42 8.05
CA LYS A 264 -9.63 14.80 8.38
C LYS A 264 -10.54 14.53 7.19
N ILE A 265 -11.77 14.14 7.49
CA ILE A 265 -12.84 14.05 6.50
C ILE A 265 -13.58 15.39 6.54
N GLU A 266 -13.46 16.16 5.46
CA GLU A 266 -14.06 17.49 5.33
C GLU A 266 -15.26 17.44 4.37
N PRO A 267 -16.48 17.77 4.83
CA PRO A 267 -17.65 17.80 3.94
C PRO A 267 -17.43 18.79 2.79
N GLN A 268 -17.95 18.43 1.62
CA GLN A 268 -17.91 19.26 0.41
C GLN A 268 -19.32 19.52 -0.12
N ASP A 269 -19.47 20.58 -0.92
CA ASP A 269 -20.68 20.85 -1.67
C ASP A 269 -20.95 19.75 -2.72
N GLY A 270 -22.22 19.55 -3.07
CA GLY A 270 -22.67 18.49 -3.99
C GLY A 270 -23.25 17.23 -3.32
N GLY A 271 -23.48 17.29 -2.00
CA GLY A 271 -24.36 16.35 -1.32
C GLY A 271 -25.83 16.58 -1.69
N SER A 272 -26.60 15.50 -1.78
CA SER A 272 -28.04 15.50 -2.06
C SER A 272 -28.73 14.44 -1.20
N ALA A 273 -30.04 14.23 -1.39
CA ALA A 273 -30.73 13.08 -0.78
C ALA A 273 -30.14 11.73 -1.22
N ASN A 274 -29.46 11.69 -2.37
CA ASN A 274 -28.92 10.48 -2.99
C ASN A 274 -27.39 10.49 -3.14
N SER A 275 -26.69 11.49 -2.59
CA SER A 275 -25.23 11.59 -2.69
C SER A 275 -24.61 12.23 -1.45
N MET A 276 -23.43 11.76 -1.08
CA MET A 276 -22.57 12.36 -0.05
C MET A 276 -21.26 12.78 -0.71
N ALA A 277 -20.77 13.97 -0.39
CA ALA A 277 -19.52 14.50 -0.92
C ALA A 277 -18.61 15.01 0.21
N PHE A 278 -17.34 14.60 0.19
CA PHE A 278 -16.33 15.00 1.17
C PHE A 278 -14.92 14.89 0.58
N GLU A 279 -13.93 15.43 1.26
CA GLU A 279 -12.51 15.26 0.95
C GLU A 279 -11.78 14.64 2.14
N LEU A 280 -10.76 13.84 1.87
CA LEU A 280 -9.84 13.32 2.86
C LEU A 280 -8.56 14.17 2.79
N LYS A 281 -8.26 14.96 3.81
CA LYS A 281 -7.11 15.90 3.79
C LYS A 281 -6.20 15.80 4.99
N HIS A 282 -4.91 16.00 4.78
CA HIS A 282 -3.93 16.25 5.84
C HIS A 282 -2.91 17.32 5.43
N SER A 283 -2.18 17.85 6.41
CA SER A 283 -1.15 18.88 6.22
C SER A 283 0.28 18.38 6.43
N ILE A 284 0.52 17.06 6.36
CA ILE A 284 1.88 16.51 6.43
C ILE A 284 2.68 17.00 5.20
N ALA A 285 3.93 17.41 5.42
CA ALA A 285 4.84 17.83 4.36
C ALA A 285 5.42 16.62 3.61
N ASP A 286 5.52 16.73 2.29
CA ASP A 286 6.05 15.67 1.41
C ASP A 286 7.59 15.67 1.28
N ASN A 287 8.31 16.26 2.24
CA ASN A 287 9.76 16.42 2.16
C ASN A 287 10.56 15.12 2.40
N ILE A 288 9.96 14.14 3.07
CA ILE A 288 10.59 12.84 3.36
C ILE A 288 10.05 11.72 2.47
N SER A 289 8.73 11.68 2.31
CA SER A 289 7.97 10.73 1.50
C SER A 289 6.69 11.42 1.05
N LYS A 290 6.08 10.91 -0.03
CA LYS A 290 4.69 11.24 -0.34
C LYS A 290 3.79 10.57 0.68
N TYR A 291 2.96 11.36 1.33
CA TYR A 291 1.92 10.85 2.22
C TYR A 291 0.63 10.66 1.40
N ASP A 292 0.63 9.62 0.57
CA ASP A 292 -0.50 9.24 -0.31
C ASP A 292 -0.91 7.78 -0.11
N TYR A 293 -0.65 7.21 1.08
CA TYR A 293 -1.00 5.84 1.38
C TYR A 293 -2.52 5.72 1.58
N PRO A 294 -3.21 4.81 0.86
CA PRO A 294 -4.66 4.70 0.96
C PRO A 294 -5.13 4.44 2.41
N LEU A 295 -6.12 5.21 2.86
CA LEU A 295 -6.76 5.04 4.16
C LEU A 295 -8.12 4.37 3.97
N SER A 296 -8.43 3.40 4.82
CA SER A 296 -9.72 2.72 4.80
C SER A 296 -10.76 3.56 5.50
N ILE A 297 -11.88 3.79 4.82
CA ILE A 297 -12.99 4.61 5.30
C ILE A 297 -14.25 3.76 5.35
N LYS A 298 -15.08 4.00 6.37
CA LYS A 298 -16.48 3.59 6.35
C LYS A 298 -17.38 4.80 6.52
N VAL A 299 -18.49 4.81 5.81
CA VAL A 299 -19.51 5.87 5.91
C VAL A 299 -20.85 5.21 6.18
N LYS A 300 -21.56 5.68 7.20
CA LYS A 300 -22.89 5.15 7.52
C LYS A 300 -23.85 5.39 6.35
N THR A 301 -24.64 4.38 5.99
CA THR A 301 -25.61 4.49 4.90
C THR A 301 -26.76 3.50 5.08
N ASP A 302 -27.95 3.92 4.67
CA ASP A 302 -29.12 3.05 4.55
C ASP A 302 -29.31 2.52 3.12
N TRP A 303 -28.38 2.83 2.21
CA TRP A 303 -28.44 2.44 0.80
C TRP A 303 -27.90 1.03 0.60
N SER A 304 -28.69 0.17 -0.05
CA SER A 304 -28.29 -1.22 -0.33
C SER A 304 -27.30 -1.37 -1.48
N LYS A 305 -27.18 -0.36 -2.36
CA LYS A 305 -26.18 -0.28 -3.43
C LYS A 305 -25.65 1.14 -3.53
N VAL A 306 -24.33 1.24 -3.65
CA VAL A 306 -23.62 2.51 -3.71
C VAL A 306 -22.56 2.46 -4.79
N GLU A 307 -22.24 3.62 -5.34
CA GLU A 307 -21.04 3.85 -6.12
C GLU A 307 -20.19 4.89 -5.41
N VAL A 308 -18.89 4.62 -5.28
CA VAL A 308 -17.93 5.55 -4.68
C VAL A 308 -16.95 6.00 -5.75
N THR A 309 -16.68 7.29 -5.83
CA THR A 309 -15.63 7.87 -6.68
C THR A 309 -14.72 8.78 -5.87
N GLN A 310 -13.47 8.94 -6.31
CA GLN A 310 -12.54 9.97 -5.84
C GLN A 310 -11.94 10.68 -7.05
N ASP A 311 -12.11 12.00 -7.13
CA ASP A 311 -11.76 12.82 -8.29
C ASP A 311 -12.31 12.24 -9.61
N GLY A 312 -13.54 11.71 -9.55
CA GLY A 312 -14.23 11.06 -10.66
C GLY A 312 -13.76 9.63 -10.99
N ALA A 313 -12.69 9.13 -10.36
CA ALA A 313 -12.26 7.74 -10.50
C ALA A 313 -13.07 6.83 -9.55
N LYS A 314 -13.70 5.79 -10.09
CA LYS A 314 -14.51 4.86 -9.30
C LYS A 314 -13.65 3.95 -8.41
N LEU A 315 -13.94 3.97 -7.11
CA LEU A 315 -13.30 3.18 -6.06
C LEU A 315 -14.04 1.85 -5.86
N GLU A 316 -13.31 0.82 -5.43
CA GLU A 316 -13.94 -0.40 -4.93
C GLU A 316 -14.62 -0.10 -3.59
N SER A 317 -15.86 -0.57 -3.46
CA SER A 317 -16.67 -0.33 -2.27
C SER A 317 -17.53 -1.52 -1.92
N LYS A 318 -17.72 -1.78 -0.63
CA LYS A 318 -18.59 -2.84 -0.10
C LYS A 318 -19.63 -2.22 0.83
N VAL A 319 -20.90 -2.56 0.63
CA VAL A 319 -21.96 -2.25 1.61
C VAL A 319 -22.11 -3.43 2.56
N ASP A 320 -22.04 -3.19 3.87
CA ASP A 320 -22.20 -4.20 4.91
C ASP A 320 -22.60 -3.55 6.24
N GLY A 321 -23.50 -4.17 6.99
CA GLY A 321 -23.86 -3.73 8.34
C GLY A 321 -24.31 -2.26 8.51
N GLY A 322 -24.92 -1.65 7.48
CA GLY A 322 -25.33 -0.24 7.51
C GLY A 322 -24.20 0.76 7.21
N TYR A 323 -23.11 0.29 6.60
CA TYR A 323 -21.98 1.12 6.17
C TYR A 323 -21.58 0.78 4.73
N VAL A 324 -21.03 1.75 4.03
CA VAL A 324 -20.17 1.53 2.86
C VAL A 324 -18.71 1.62 3.30
N TYR A 325 -17.90 0.66 2.88
CA TYR A 325 -16.46 0.57 3.11
C TYR A 325 -15.71 0.77 1.79
N PHE A 326 -14.64 1.56 1.80
CA PHE A 326 -13.76 1.79 0.65
C PHE A 326 -12.41 2.35 1.11
N ASP A 327 -11.39 2.28 0.25
CA ASP A 327 -10.10 2.93 0.49
C ASP A 327 -9.99 4.22 -0.34
N ALA A 328 -9.51 5.30 0.26
CA ALA A 328 -9.30 6.58 -0.42
C ALA A 328 -7.91 7.14 -0.13
N VAL A 329 -7.34 7.84 -1.11
CA VAL A 329 -6.01 8.44 -0.99
C VAL A 329 -6.16 9.86 -0.42
N PRO A 330 -5.47 10.21 0.68
CA PRO A 330 -5.49 11.58 1.19
C PRO A 330 -5.02 12.59 0.14
N ASN A 331 -5.60 13.79 0.16
CA ASN A 331 -5.31 14.90 -0.75
C ASN A 331 -5.54 14.61 -2.25
N ALA A 332 -6.13 13.47 -2.61
CA ALA A 332 -6.40 13.09 -4.00
C ALA A 332 -7.77 13.58 -4.53
N GLY A 333 -8.29 14.67 -3.96
CA GLY A 333 -9.52 15.31 -4.42
C GLY A 333 -10.82 14.73 -3.84
N LYS A 334 -11.94 15.21 -4.40
CA LYS A 334 -13.29 15.00 -3.89
C LYS A 334 -13.75 13.55 -3.97
N ILE A 335 -14.22 13.02 -2.85
CA ILE A 335 -14.86 11.72 -2.73
C ILE A 335 -16.38 11.92 -2.83
N VAL A 336 -17.04 11.13 -3.68
CA VAL A 336 -18.50 11.13 -3.84
C VAL A 336 -19.02 9.71 -3.66
N VAL A 337 -19.95 9.53 -2.72
CA VAL A 337 -20.69 8.29 -2.50
C VAL A 337 -22.13 8.52 -2.99
N THR A 338 -22.58 7.75 -3.97
CA THR A 338 -23.89 7.91 -4.61
C THR A 338 -24.76 6.68 -4.38
N ASN A 339 -26.05 6.89 -4.10
CA ASN A 339 -27.06 5.85 -4.04
C ASN A 339 -27.33 5.31 -5.44
N ALA A 340 -26.79 4.13 -5.75
CA ALA A 340 -26.94 3.51 -7.07
C ALA A 340 -28.34 2.93 -7.33
N ASN A 341 -29.24 2.95 -6.32
CA ASN A 341 -30.63 2.56 -6.49
C ASN A 341 -31.55 3.72 -6.86
N ALA A 342 -31.09 4.97 -6.74
CA ALA A 342 -31.90 6.13 -7.11
C ALA A 342 -32.03 6.20 -8.64
N ALA A 343 -33.22 6.55 -9.14
CA ALA A 343 -33.39 6.88 -10.56
C ALA A 343 -32.41 8.00 -10.92
N PRO A 344 -31.78 7.97 -12.13
CA PRO A 344 -30.86 9.02 -12.52
C PRO A 344 -31.55 10.38 -12.38
N GLU A 345 -30.95 11.28 -11.61
CA GLU A 345 -31.46 12.65 -11.52
C GLU A 345 -31.42 13.24 -12.94
N PRO A 346 -32.49 13.95 -13.38
CA PRO A 346 -32.48 14.58 -14.68
C PRO A 346 -31.33 15.58 -14.72
N GLU A 347 -30.38 15.38 -15.64
CA GLU A 347 -29.34 16.37 -15.90
C GLU A 347 -30.02 17.70 -16.21
N SER A 348 -29.59 18.75 -15.50
CA SER A 348 -29.91 20.13 -15.85
C SER A 348 -29.35 20.39 -17.25
N SER A 349 -30.21 20.30 -18.27
CA SER A 349 -29.89 20.62 -19.65
C SER A 349 -29.56 22.11 -19.77
N SER A 350 -28.28 22.47 -19.75
CA SER A 350 -27.83 23.75 -20.33
C SER A 350 -27.72 23.55 -21.83
N SER A 351 -28.73 24.00 -22.55
CA SER A 351 -28.75 24.05 -24.02
C SER A 351 -27.57 24.90 -24.52
N SER A 352 -26.65 24.30 -25.26
CA SER A 352 -25.80 25.01 -26.21
C SER A 352 -26.09 24.46 -27.60
N GLU A 353 -26.39 25.39 -28.52
CA GLU A 353 -26.89 25.14 -29.85
C GLU A 353 -25.90 24.34 -30.71
N VAL A 354 -26.45 23.38 -31.45
CA VAL A 354 -25.75 22.55 -32.42
C VAL A 354 -25.61 23.36 -33.72
N VAL A 355 -24.37 23.69 -34.11
CA VAL A 355 -24.06 24.07 -35.49
C VAL A 355 -23.57 22.83 -36.21
N SER A 356 -24.32 22.42 -37.23
CA SER A 356 -24.02 21.30 -38.12
C SER A 356 -22.82 21.59 -39.02
N SER A 357 -21.91 20.64 -39.18
CA SER A 357 -21.35 20.34 -40.50
C SER A 357 -20.89 18.88 -40.57
N SER A 358 -21.30 18.23 -41.65
CA SER A 358 -21.06 16.85 -42.01
C SER A 358 -19.83 16.71 -42.90
N SER A 359 -18.99 15.71 -42.66
CA SER A 359 -18.44 14.84 -43.71
C SER A 359 -17.64 13.68 -43.11
N GLU A 360 -18.04 12.46 -43.44
CA GLU A 360 -17.28 11.22 -43.25
C GLU A 360 -16.07 11.17 -44.20
N ASN A 361 -14.93 10.63 -43.76
CA ASN A 361 -14.35 9.33 -44.16
C ASN A 361 -12.86 9.19 -43.68
N PRO A 362 -12.24 8.00 -43.68
CA PRO A 362 -11.58 7.46 -42.50
C PRO A 362 -10.17 6.92 -42.81
N TRP A 363 -9.11 7.59 -42.39
CA TRP A 363 -7.77 7.03 -42.51
C TRP A 363 -6.95 7.36 -41.25
N ALA A 364 -6.96 6.43 -40.30
CA ALA A 364 -5.93 6.34 -39.28
C ALA A 364 -5.32 4.94 -39.37
N ILE A 365 -4.09 4.93 -39.86
CA ILE A 365 -3.29 3.77 -40.22
C ILE A 365 -2.99 2.97 -38.95
N ALA A 366 -3.51 1.74 -38.88
CA ALA A 366 -3.05 0.73 -37.95
C ALA A 366 -1.77 0.11 -38.51
N SER A 367 -0.63 0.35 -37.85
CA SER A 367 0.56 -0.47 -38.08
C SER A 367 0.40 -1.77 -37.29
N GLU A 368 0.04 -2.84 -38.00
CA GLU A 368 0.11 -4.21 -37.51
C GLU A 368 1.57 -4.58 -37.19
N ILE A 369 1.80 -5.11 -35.98
CA ILE A 369 2.85 -6.10 -35.75
C ILE A 369 2.10 -7.42 -35.58
N GLN A 370 2.11 -8.22 -36.64
CA GLN A 370 1.71 -9.62 -36.60
C GLN A 370 2.70 -10.39 -35.74
N ASP A 371 2.19 -11.02 -34.67
CA ASP A 371 2.89 -12.13 -34.03
C ASP A 371 1.89 -13.10 -33.36
N ASN A 372 1.33 -14.03 -34.13
CA ASN A 372 0.60 -15.24 -33.72
C ASN A 372 -0.16 -15.17 -32.37
N PHE A 373 -1.30 -14.48 -32.34
CA PHE A 373 -2.06 -14.23 -31.12
C PHE A 373 -3.27 -15.14 -30.92
N GLN A 374 -3.33 -15.81 -29.77
CA GLN A 374 -4.53 -16.50 -29.30
C GLN A 374 -5.46 -15.62 -28.43
N PHE A 375 -5.10 -14.37 -28.14
CA PHE A 375 -5.99 -13.40 -27.47
C PHE A 375 -5.50 -11.96 -27.66
N SER A 376 -6.39 -10.97 -27.74
CA SER A 376 -6.04 -9.54 -27.79
C SER A 376 -6.19 -8.89 -26.42
N VAL A 377 -5.45 -7.81 -26.14
CA VAL A 377 -5.63 -6.98 -24.94
C VAL A 377 -5.51 -5.51 -25.33
N TYR A 378 -6.55 -4.71 -25.09
CA TYR A 378 -6.57 -3.28 -25.40
C TYR A 378 -7.45 -2.49 -24.43
N ARG A 379 -7.34 -1.16 -24.47
CA ARG A 379 -8.19 -0.24 -23.71
C ARG A 379 -9.44 0.10 -24.51
N SER A 380 -10.62 0.04 -23.89
CA SER A 380 -11.86 0.57 -24.48
C SER A 380 -12.04 2.06 -24.20
N SER A 381 -12.92 2.72 -24.96
CA SER A 381 -13.25 4.15 -24.80
C SER A 381 -13.83 4.50 -23.42
N ASP A 382 -14.46 3.54 -22.74
CA ASP A 382 -14.97 3.62 -21.38
C ASP A 382 -13.94 3.22 -20.30
N ASN A 383 -12.64 3.12 -20.66
CA ASN A 383 -11.50 2.85 -19.75
C ASN A 383 -11.49 1.46 -19.09
N TYR A 384 -11.96 0.42 -19.77
CA TYR A 384 -11.79 -0.97 -19.36
C TYR A 384 -10.62 -1.62 -20.09
N ILE A 385 -10.01 -2.63 -19.47
CA ILE A 385 -9.19 -3.58 -20.19
C ILE A 385 -10.13 -4.52 -20.92
N VAL A 386 -10.00 -4.64 -22.24
CA VAL A 386 -10.73 -5.62 -23.03
C VAL A 386 -9.78 -6.74 -23.41
N VAL A 387 -10.20 -7.98 -23.15
CA VAL A 387 -9.46 -9.19 -23.49
C VAL A 387 -10.27 -10.01 -24.49
N GLY A 388 -9.86 -10.04 -25.76
CA GLY A 388 -10.53 -10.80 -26.82
C GLY A 388 -9.92 -12.19 -27.02
N GLY A 389 -10.70 -13.22 -27.38
CA GLY A 389 -10.18 -14.57 -27.68
C GLY A 389 -9.82 -15.44 -26.47
N ALA A 390 -10.20 -15.02 -25.25
CA ALA A 390 -9.91 -15.73 -24.00
C ALA A 390 -11.09 -16.58 -23.48
N GLN A 391 -12.02 -16.99 -24.35
CA GLN A 391 -13.22 -17.76 -23.99
C GLN A 391 -12.87 -19.02 -23.18
N GLY A 392 -13.50 -19.17 -22.01
CA GLY A 392 -13.28 -20.29 -21.09
C GLY A 392 -11.96 -20.27 -20.33
N LYS A 393 -11.03 -19.35 -20.64
CA LYS A 393 -9.72 -19.23 -19.99
C LYS A 393 -9.76 -18.26 -18.80
N GLU A 394 -8.94 -18.52 -17.79
CA GLU A 394 -8.71 -17.58 -16.70
C GLU A 394 -7.91 -16.36 -17.19
N ILE A 395 -8.32 -15.19 -16.72
CA ILE A 395 -7.73 -13.88 -17.01
C ILE A 395 -7.38 -13.25 -15.68
N THR A 396 -6.09 -13.01 -15.46
CA THR A 396 -5.58 -12.37 -14.25
C THR A 396 -4.92 -11.04 -14.61
N VAL A 397 -5.35 -9.95 -14.00
CA VAL A 397 -4.81 -8.62 -14.21
C VAL A 397 -3.96 -8.24 -13.02
N PHE A 398 -2.75 -7.79 -13.30
CA PHE A 398 -1.80 -7.26 -12.34
C PHE A 398 -1.58 -5.78 -12.62
N ASN A 399 -1.39 -4.97 -11.57
CA ASN A 399 -0.91 -3.60 -11.75
C ASN A 399 0.60 -3.60 -12.12
N SER A 400 1.15 -2.42 -12.39
CA SER A 400 2.58 -2.27 -12.71
C SER A 400 3.54 -2.64 -11.57
N LEU A 401 3.02 -2.87 -10.36
CA LEU A 401 3.76 -3.31 -9.18
C LEU A 401 3.65 -4.83 -8.98
N GLY A 402 3.07 -5.56 -9.95
CA GLY A 402 2.91 -7.01 -9.87
C GLY A 402 1.78 -7.48 -8.93
N HIS A 403 1.01 -6.57 -8.33
CA HIS A 403 -0.11 -6.96 -7.48
C HIS A 403 -1.29 -7.40 -8.34
N GLN A 404 -1.87 -8.55 -7.99
CA GLN A 404 -3.09 -9.02 -8.63
C GLN A 404 -4.24 -8.08 -8.30
N VAL A 405 -4.73 -7.39 -9.33
CA VAL A 405 -5.86 -6.46 -9.27
C VAL A 405 -7.17 -7.22 -9.40
N ARG A 406 -7.22 -8.21 -10.30
CA ARG A 406 -8.45 -8.97 -10.54
C ARG A 406 -8.17 -10.32 -11.20
N THR A 407 -8.98 -11.31 -10.87
CA THR A 407 -9.06 -12.57 -11.62
C THR A 407 -10.49 -12.76 -12.12
N THR A 408 -10.63 -13.15 -13.39
CA THR A 408 -11.91 -13.44 -14.02
C THR A 408 -11.76 -14.57 -15.05
N ARG A 409 -12.84 -14.96 -15.71
CA ARG A 409 -12.84 -15.95 -16.79
C ARG A 409 -13.43 -15.32 -18.04
N GLY A 410 -12.90 -15.62 -19.22
CA GLY A 410 -13.47 -15.11 -20.47
C GLY A 410 -14.83 -15.74 -20.75
N LEU A 411 -15.91 -14.98 -20.57
CA LEU A 411 -17.28 -15.49 -20.71
C LEU A 411 -17.83 -15.36 -22.13
N GLY A 412 -17.18 -14.58 -23.00
CA GLY A 412 -17.57 -14.35 -24.38
C GLY A 412 -16.36 -14.06 -25.27
N VAL A 413 -16.62 -13.68 -26.53
CA VAL A 413 -15.58 -13.34 -27.52
C VAL A 413 -14.64 -12.26 -27.01
N GLU A 414 -15.17 -11.35 -26.20
CA GLU A 414 -14.43 -10.34 -25.44
C GLU A 414 -14.84 -10.39 -23.97
N GLN A 415 -13.88 -10.11 -23.08
CA GLN A 415 -14.10 -9.93 -21.66
C GLN A 415 -13.58 -8.56 -21.23
N LYS A 416 -14.47 -7.71 -20.71
CA LYS A 416 -14.07 -6.46 -20.05
C LYS A 416 -13.61 -6.75 -18.63
N VAL A 417 -12.47 -6.18 -18.25
CA VAL A 417 -11.88 -6.26 -16.91
C VAL A 417 -11.66 -4.85 -16.39
N TYR A 418 -12.35 -4.52 -15.31
CA TYR A 418 -12.21 -3.25 -14.61
C TYR A 418 -11.10 -3.34 -13.57
N THR A 419 -10.19 -2.36 -13.54
CA THR A 419 -9.01 -2.34 -12.68
C THR A 419 -9.05 -1.31 -11.56
N GLY A 420 -10.10 -0.50 -11.47
CA GLY A 420 -10.26 0.52 -10.43
C GLY A 420 -9.42 1.79 -10.60
N ALA A 421 -8.39 1.78 -11.46
CA ALA A 421 -7.53 2.93 -11.67
C ALA A 421 -6.99 3.02 -13.11
N LYS A 422 -6.54 4.20 -13.51
CA LYS A 422 -5.71 4.38 -14.70
C LYS A 422 -4.29 3.93 -14.40
N GLY A 423 -3.60 3.42 -15.39
CA GLY A 423 -2.27 2.89 -15.16
C GLY A 423 -1.86 1.81 -16.15
N VAL A 424 -0.65 1.32 -15.94
CA VAL A 424 -0.11 0.22 -16.72
C VAL A 424 -0.44 -1.09 -16.02
N TYR A 425 -1.04 -2.00 -16.76
CA TYR A 425 -1.46 -3.31 -16.27
C TYR A 425 -0.81 -4.42 -17.09
N ILE A 426 -0.57 -5.54 -16.42
CA ILE A 426 -0.17 -6.80 -17.06
C ILE A 426 -1.35 -7.75 -16.97
N VAL A 427 -1.84 -8.18 -18.12
CA VAL A 427 -2.94 -9.14 -18.25
C VAL A 427 -2.36 -10.50 -18.59
N LYS A 428 -2.61 -11.50 -17.76
CA LYS A 428 -2.22 -12.88 -17.95
C LYS A 428 -3.41 -13.72 -18.38
N VAL A 429 -3.24 -14.51 -19.44
CA VAL A 429 -4.23 -15.51 -19.90
C VAL A 429 -3.49 -16.83 -20.15
N GLY A 430 -3.72 -17.82 -19.29
CA GLY A 430 -2.89 -19.03 -19.25
C GLY A 430 -1.41 -18.70 -19.02
N ASN A 431 -0.53 -19.18 -19.90
CA ASN A 431 0.93 -18.97 -19.80
C ASN A 431 1.43 -17.70 -20.54
N LYS A 432 0.54 -16.86 -21.04
CA LYS A 432 0.88 -15.68 -21.84
C LYS A 432 0.49 -14.40 -21.12
N THR A 433 1.28 -13.35 -21.27
CA THR A 433 1.02 -12.02 -20.68
C THR A 433 1.02 -10.92 -21.74
N ARG A 434 0.26 -9.84 -21.49
CA ARG A 434 0.21 -8.63 -22.30
C ARG A 434 0.07 -7.38 -21.45
N LYS A 435 0.76 -6.31 -21.87
CA LYS A 435 0.74 -5.02 -21.20
C LYS A 435 -0.34 -4.13 -21.83
N VAL A 436 -1.10 -3.42 -21.01
CA VAL A 436 -2.11 -2.46 -21.47
C VAL A 436 -2.07 -1.24 -20.58
N ARG A 437 -2.27 -0.05 -21.18
CA ARG A 437 -2.33 1.21 -20.46
C ARG A 437 -3.77 1.69 -20.47
N LEU A 438 -4.36 1.81 -19.28
CA LEU A 438 -5.63 2.48 -19.04
C LEU A 438 -5.43 3.96 -18.78
#